data_AF-A0A8S8Y2R9-F1
#
_entry.id   AF-A0A8S8Y2R9-F1
#
_cell.length_a   1.000
_cell.length_b   1.000
_cell.length_c   1.000
_cell.angle_alpha   90.00
_cell.angle_beta   90.00
_cell.angle_gamma   90.00
#
_symmetry.space_group_name_H-M   'P 1'
#
loop_
_entity.id
_entity.type
_entity.pdbx_description
1 polymer ?
#
loop_
_entity_poly.entity_id
_entity_poly.type
_entity_poly.pdbx_seq_one_letter_code
_entity_poly.pdbx_strand_id
1 'polypeptide(L)' 'MAKLDVKDKDPFAHADDKPKDDITILGFISRAAYRYFRLIVIIYLFYAAIYYFVFGESILDQFNF' A
#
# COMPACT_ATOMS: atom_id res chain seq x y z
N MET A 1 34.70 36.16 -21.42
CA MET A 1 34.65 35.46 -20.12
C MET A 1 33.22 35.51 -19.64
N ALA A 2 32.47 34.41 -19.79
CA ALA A 2 31.09 34.33 -19.33
C ALA A 2 31.11 34.46 -17.81
N LYS A 3 30.42 35.48 -17.26
CA LYS A 3 30.23 35.62 -15.82
C LYS A 3 29.42 34.40 -15.38
N LEU A 4 30.03 33.52 -14.60
CA LEU A 4 29.33 32.44 -13.89
C LEU A 4 28.21 33.11 -13.09
N ASP A 5 26.95 32.84 -13.44
CA ASP A 5 25.80 33.39 -12.72
C ASP A 5 25.79 32.74 -11.33
N VAL A 6 26.38 33.42 -10.33
CA VAL A 6 26.40 33.01 -8.92
C VAL A 6 25.02 33.23 -8.29
N LYS A 7 23.98 32.83 -9.01
CA LYS A 7 22.63 32.54 -8.54
C LYS A 7 22.28 31.08 -8.79
N ASP A 8 23.29 30.24 -9.00
CA ASP A 8 23.09 28.80 -8.96
C ASP A 8 22.56 28.49 -7.56
N LYS A 9 21.29 28.10 -7.50
CA LYS A 9 20.60 27.81 -6.25
C LYS A 9 21.41 26.70 -5.60
N ASP A 10 21.96 26.99 -4.42
CA ASP A 10 22.74 26.02 -3.67
C ASP A 10 21.95 24.70 -3.61
N PRO A 11 22.47 23.60 -4.21
CA PRO A 11 21.77 22.33 -4.26
C PRO A 11 21.56 21.72 -2.86
N PHE A 12 22.22 22.28 -1.83
CA PHE A 12 22.09 21.91 -0.44
C PHE A 12 21.27 22.90 0.40
N ALA A 13 20.68 23.95 -0.19
CA ALA A 13 19.82 24.91 0.53
C ALA A 13 18.60 24.27 1.21
N HIS A 14 18.23 23.06 0.76
CA HIS A 14 17.12 22.26 1.27
C HIS A 14 17.59 20.98 1.98
N ALA A 15 18.89 20.86 2.32
CA ALA A 15 19.43 19.66 2.96
C ALA A 15 18.90 19.47 4.39
N ASP A 16 18.57 20.57 5.08
CA ASP A 16 17.98 20.56 6.42
C ASP A 16 16.43 20.59 6.39
N ASP A 17 15.81 20.66 5.21
CA ASP A 17 14.37 20.60 5.10
C ASP A 17 13.88 19.20 5.49
N LYS A 18 12.78 19.15 6.24
CA LYS A 18 12.15 17.86 6.59
C LYS A 18 11.87 17.05 5.33
N PRO A 19 11.98 15.71 5.40
CA PRO A 19 11.61 14.85 4.29
C PRO A 19 10.23 15.25 3.80
N LYS A 20 10.13 15.61 2.51
CA LYS A 20 8.87 16.05 1.91
C LYS A 20 7.77 14.98 2.03
N ASP A 21 8.20 13.73 2.20
CA ASP A 21 7.38 12.55 2.39
C ASP A 21 7.52 12.00 3.82
N ASP A 22 7.16 12.79 4.84
CA ASP A 22 6.93 12.29 6.21
C ASP A 22 5.63 11.45 6.23
N ILE A 23 5.69 10.25 5.67
CA ILE A 23 4.61 9.26 5.76
C ILE A 23 4.79 8.54 7.10
N THR A 24 3.79 8.66 7.98
CA THR A 24 3.79 7.90 9.23
C THR A 24 3.81 6.39 8.94
N ILE A 25 4.35 5.60 9.86
CA ILE A 25 4.39 4.13 9.74
C ILE A 25 3.00 3.56 9.40
N LEU A 26 1.94 4.14 9.98
CA LEU A 26 0.55 3.77 9.70
C LEU A 26 0.10 4.14 8.27
N GLY A 27 0.55 5.29 7.75
CA GLY A 27 0.32 5.69 6.36
C GLY A 27 0.98 4.73 5.37
N PHE A 28 2.17 4.23 5.69
CA PHE A 28 2.86 3.22 4.88
C PHE A 28 2.12 1.88 4.89
N ILE A 29 1.73 1.39 6.08
CA ILE A 29 1.02 0.11 6.23
C ILE A 29 -0.35 0.17 5.56
N SER A 30 -1.12 1.24 5.73
CA SER A 30 -2.44 1.37 5.11
C SER A 30 -2.39 1.41 3.58
N ARG A 31 -1.39 2.10 3.00
CA ARG A 31 -1.17 2.11 1.55
C ARG A 31 -0.75 0.74 1.03
N ALA A 32 0.09 0.02 1.77
CA ALA A 32 0.47 -1.35 1.44
C ALA A 32 -0.75 -2.30 1.53
N ALA A 33 -1.50 -2.24 2.63
CA ALA A 33 -2.69 -3.05 2.86
C ALA A 33 -3.74 -2.83 1.76
N TYR A 34 -4.03 -1.58 1.39
CA TYR A 34 -4.98 -1.25 0.32
C TYR A 34 -4.56 -1.88 -1.01
N ARG A 35 -3.26 -1.87 -1.33
CA ARG A 35 -2.74 -2.43 -2.58
C ARG A 35 -2.97 -3.93 -2.70
N TYR A 36 -2.87 -4.66 -1.59
CA TYR A 36 -3.03 -6.12 -1.56
C TYR A 36 -4.43 -6.57 -1.15
N PHE A 37 -5.25 -5.70 -0.56
CA PHE A 37 -6.61 -6.02 -0.13
C PHE A 37 -7.46 -6.59 -1.28
N ARG A 38 -7.36 -5.99 -2.47
CA ARG A 38 -8.07 -6.49 -3.65
C ARG A 38 -7.69 -7.92 -4.02
N LEU A 39 -6.41 -8.28 -3.92
CA LEU A 39 -5.93 -9.64 -4.17
C LEU A 39 -6.46 -10.62 -3.12
N ILE A 40 -6.42 -10.23 -1.84
CA ILE A 40 -6.95 -11.04 -0.73
C ILE A 40 -8.44 -11.34 -0.94
N VAL A 41 -9.24 -10.34 -1.33
CA VAL A 41 -10.67 -10.53 -1.59
C VAL A 41 -10.91 -11.50 -2.75
N ILE A 42 -10.16 -11.38 -3.85
CA ILE A 42 -10.32 -12.28 -5.01
C ILE A 42 -9.95 -13.72 -4.63
N ILE A 43 -8.82 -13.91 -3.93
CA ILE A 43 -8.38 -15.23 -3.47
C ILE A 43 -9.41 -15.84 -2.52
N TYR A 44 -9.94 -15.04 -1.58
CA TYR A 44 -10.97 -15.47 -0.65
C TYR A 44 -12.24 -15.91 -1.38
N LEU A 45 -12.74 -15.12 -2.34
CA LEU A 45 -13.92 -15.48 -3.12
C LEU A 45 -13.71 -16.76 -3.93
N PHE A 46 -12.53 -16.94 -4.52
CA PHE A 46 -12.20 -18.15 -5.27
C PHE A 46 -12.16 -19.38 -4.36
N TYR A 47 -11.53 -19.26 -3.19
CA TYR A 47 -11.51 -20.31 -2.18
C TYR A 47 -12.91 -20.65 -1.67
N ALA A 48 -13.74 -19.64 -1.39
CA ALA A 48 -15.12 -19.80 -0.96
C ALA A 48 -15.98 -20.52 -2.01
N ALA A 49 -15.82 -20.17 -3.28
CA ALA A 49 -16.50 -20.85 -4.38
C ALA A 49 -16.09 -22.32 -4.46
N ILE A 50 -14.79 -22.63 -4.44
CA ILE A 50 -14.30 -24.03 -4.43
C ILE A 50 -14.90 -24.79 -3.25
N TYR A 51 -14.81 -24.22 -2.06
CA TYR A 51 -15.30 -24.84 -0.84
C TYR A 51 -16.79 -25.21 -0.96
N TYR A 52 -17.61 -24.26 -1.42
CA TYR A 52 -19.04 -24.48 -1.65
C TYR A 52 -19.32 -25.63 -2.63
N PHE A 53 -18.60 -25.68 -3.76
CA PHE A 53 -18.81 -26.74 -4.75
C PHE A 53 -18.29 -28.12 -4.31
N VAL A 54 -17.28 -28.18 -3.45
CA VAL A 54 -16.69 -29.45 -2.98
C VAL A 54 -17.48 -30.03 -1.80
N PHE A 55 -17.85 -29.19 -0.83
CA PHE A 55 -18.45 -29.64 0.43
C PHE A 55 -19.98 -29.44 0.47
N GLY A 56 -20.55 -28.68 -0.47
CA GLY A 56 -21.99 -28.41 -0.51
C GLY A 56 -22.49 -27.43 0.56
N GLU A 57 -21.60 -26.96 1.44
CA GLU A 57 -21.86 -26.03 2.53
C GLU A 57 -21.12 -24.72 2.30
N SER A 58 -21.67 -23.62 2.82
CA SER A 58 -20.97 -22.35 2.77
C SER A 58 -19.90 -22.30 3.86
N ILE A 59 -18.81 -21.56 3.62
CA ILE A 59 -17.79 -21.32 4.65
C ILE A 59 -18.41 -20.69 5.92
N LEU A 60 -19.52 -19.96 5.78
CA LEU A 60 -20.20 -19.31 6.90
C LEU A 60 -20.93 -20.31 7.81
N ASP A 61 -21.31 -21.48 7.29
CA ASP A 61 -22.00 -22.50 8.08
C ASP A 61 -21.07 -23.14 9.13
N GLN A 62 -19.74 -23.11 8.91
CA GLN A 62 -18.75 -23.56 9.90
C GLN A 62 -18.64 -22.67 11.14
N PHE A 63 -19.07 -21.40 11.04
CA PHE A 63 -18.96 -20.43 12.13
C PHE A 63 -20.27 -20.27 12.92
N ASN A 64 -21.37 -20.82 12.41
CA ASN A 64 -22.62 -20.94 13.15
C ASN A 64 -22.60 -22.26 13.93
N PHE A 65 -22.01 -22.23 15.14
CA PHE A 65 -22.17 -23.27 16.16
C PHE A 65 -23.60 -23.29 16.72
#